data_AF-A0A7X7XXX1-F1
#
_entry.id   AF-A0A7X7XXX1-F1
#
_cell.length_a   1.000
_cell.length_b   1.000
_cell.length_c   1.000
_cell.angle_alpha   90.00
_cell.angle_beta   90.00
_cell.angle_gamma   90.00
#
_symmetry.space_group_name_H-M   'P 1'
#
loop_
_entity.id
_entity.type
_entity.pdbx_description
1 polymer ?
#
loop_
_entity_poly.entity_id
_entity_poly.type
_entity_poly.pdbx_seq_one_letter_code
_entity_poly.pdbx_strand_id
1 'polypeptide(L)'
;MIIKVYRYQSVKSIEECTKAIKEMVMIGDETNLYEDLGAGTKKLVEIAVRALSPGINDPGTAVFCIEKLGFLLQKSAKALEAKIYHDEKKRERLIVQGLTFEKLLFYHFYQIKHYGLEDLSVLDAILSSLITISKGNNYLIKNEVWAFCGYILSGINFSKKLPLEIEYIKERVYQLAMETNQRVKFDEVISGFLNGK
;
A
#
# COMPACT_ATOMS: atom_id res chain seq x y z
N MET A 1 -4.78 23.36 -8.80
CA MET A 1 -5.90 22.51 -8.30
C MET A 1 -6.77 23.38 -7.40
N ILE A 2 -8.10 23.43 -7.62
CA ILE A 2 -9.02 24.23 -6.80
C ILE A 2 -9.87 23.27 -5.97
N ILE A 3 -9.75 23.33 -4.65
CA ILE A 3 -10.66 22.61 -3.75
C ILE A 3 -11.93 23.45 -3.61
N LYS A 4 -13.06 22.92 -4.09
CA LYS A 4 -14.37 23.56 -3.96
C LYS A 4 -15.08 23.01 -2.74
N VAL A 5 -15.37 23.87 -1.77
CA VAL A 5 -16.08 23.51 -0.54
C VAL A 5 -17.57 23.79 -0.72
N TYR A 6 -18.38 22.74 -0.62
CA TYR A 6 -19.84 22.83 -0.68
C TYR A 6 -20.42 22.41 0.67
N ARG A 7 -21.44 23.11 1.14
CA ARG A 7 -22.11 22.79 2.41
C ARG A 7 -23.43 22.08 2.15
N TYR A 8 -23.75 21.11 3.00
CA TYR A 8 -24.99 20.32 2.94
C TYR A 8 -26.25 21.07 3.41
N GLN A 9 -26.11 22.25 4.04
CA GLN A 9 -27.22 23.10 4.51
C GLN A 9 -26.93 24.59 4.25
N SER A 10 -27.99 25.40 4.10
CA SER A 10 -27.86 26.84 3.83
C SER A 10 -27.24 27.59 5.01
N VAL A 11 -26.52 28.67 4.71
CA VAL A 11 -25.86 29.54 5.69
C VAL A 11 -26.43 30.94 5.57
N LYS A 12 -26.45 31.69 6.67
CA LYS A 12 -26.87 33.10 6.69
C LYS A 12 -25.87 34.02 5.97
N SER A 13 -24.57 33.69 5.95
CA SER A 13 -23.53 34.45 5.25
C SER A 13 -22.39 33.54 4.75
N ILE A 14 -22.06 33.64 3.46
CA ILE A 14 -20.91 32.96 2.84
C ILE A 14 -19.59 33.55 3.35
N GLU A 15 -19.59 34.84 3.66
CA GLU A 15 -18.41 35.61 4.01
C GLU A 15 -17.90 35.25 5.41
N GLU A 16 -18.81 35.10 6.38
CA GLU A 16 -18.50 34.60 7.72
C GLU A 16 -17.97 33.17 7.68
N CYS A 17 -18.58 32.30 6.85
CA CYS A 17 -18.12 30.93 6.68
C CYS A 17 -16.72 30.88 6.08
N THR A 18 -16.44 31.73 5.08
CA THR A 18 -15.13 31.82 4.45
C THR A 18 -14.07 32.27 5.44
N LYS A 19 -14.40 33.26 6.29
CA LYS A 19 -13.51 33.73 7.34
C LYS A 19 -13.21 32.64 8.37
N ALA A 20 -14.25 31.96 8.87
CA ALA A 20 -14.09 30.87 9.83
C ALA A 20 -13.25 29.70 9.26
N ILE A 21 -13.46 29.34 7.98
CA ILE A 21 -12.63 28.31 7.32
C ILE A 21 -11.18 28.75 7.26
N LYS A 22 -10.89 29.99 6.87
CA LYS A 22 -9.51 30.50 6.79
C LYS A 22 -8.82 30.54 8.16
N GLU A 23 -9.56 30.79 9.23
CA GLU A 23 -9.02 30.79 10.60
C GLU A 23 -8.80 29.38 11.16
N MET A 24 -9.47 28.35 10.62
CA MET A 24 -9.35 26.95 11.02
C MET A 24 -8.37 26.14 10.16
N VAL A 25 -7.92 26.69 9.03
CA VAL A 25 -7.04 26.02 8.07
C VAL A 25 -5.66 26.67 8.12
N MET A 26 -4.67 25.92 8.60
CA MET A 26 -3.26 26.28 8.38
C MET A 26 -2.82 25.81 6.99
N ILE A 27 -2.21 26.72 6.24
CA ILE A 27 -1.51 26.44 5.00
C ILE A 27 -0.03 26.74 5.28
N GLY A 28 0.79 25.70 5.29
CA GLY A 28 2.24 25.84 5.44
C GLY A 28 2.96 25.12 4.30
N ASP A 29 4.21 25.50 4.06
CA ASP A 29 5.15 24.78 3.17
C ASP A 29 5.75 23.53 3.86
N GLU A 30 5.19 23.12 5.01
CA GLU A 30 5.71 22.01 5.80
C GLU A 30 5.48 20.67 5.08
N THR A 31 6.58 19.92 4.97
CA THR A 31 6.60 18.55 4.49
C THR A 31 5.57 17.73 5.22
N ASN A 32 4.61 17.20 4.47
CA ASN A 32 3.57 16.35 5.04
C ASN A 32 4.27 15.13 5.69
N LEU A 33 3.74 14.54 6.78
CA LEU A 33 4.31 13.30 7.35
C LEU A 33 4.39 12.17 6.28
N TYR A 34 3.53 12.28 5.27
CA TYR A 34 3.50 11.51 4.03
C TYR A 34 4.70 11.75 3.11
N GLU A 35 5.24 12.96 3.07
CA GLU A 35 6.45 13.31 2.32
C GLU A 35 7.72 12.86 3.05
N ASP A 36 7.78 12.88 4.38
CA ASP A 36 8.93 12.39 5.15
C ASP A 36 9.01 10.85 5.19
N LEU A 37 7.90 10.17 5.49
CA LEU A 37 7.83 8.70 5.34
C LEU A 37 8.02 8.30 3.88
N GLY A 38 7.48 9.10 2.96
CA GLY A 38 7.66 8.93 1.52
C GLY A 38 9.12 9.11 1.08
N ALA A 39 9.88 10.05 1.64
CA ALA A 39 11.26 10.30 1.23
C ALA A 39 12.20 9.14 1.57
N GLY A 40 12.11 8.61 2.80
CA GLY A 40 12.91 7.47 3.23
C GLY A 40 12.56 6.18 2.50
N THR A 41 11.26 5.90 2.31
CA THR A 41 10.80 4.72 1.58
C THR A 41 11.06 4.82 0.07
N LYS A 42 10.88 5.99 -0.56
CA LYS A 42 11.28 6.22 -1.96
C LYS A 42 12.76 5.91 -2.19
N LYS A 43 13.64 6.28 -1.26
CA LYS A 43 15.07 5.97 -1.39
C LYS A 43 15.32 4.46 -1.41
N LEU A 44 14.64 3.69 -0.57
CA LEU A 44 14.73 2.23 -0.59
C LEU A 44 14.21 1.64 -1.90
N VAL A 45 13.11 2.19 -2.45
CA VAL A 45 12.60 1.79 -3.78
C VAL A 45 13.63 2.08 -4.87
N GLU A 46 14.23 3.26 -4.88
CA GLU A 46 15.27 3.61 -5.86
C GLU A 46 16.48 2.66 -5.80
N ILE A 47 16.93 2.30 -4.59
CA ILE A 47 18.04 1.37 -4.41
C ILE A 47 17.64 -0.03 -4.89
N ALA A 48 16.45 -0.51 -4.52
CA ALA A 48 15.94 -1.81 -4.96
C ALA A 48 15.82 -1.89 -6.49
N VAL A 49 15.22 -0.88 -7.11
CA VAL A 49 15.05 -0.82 -8.58
C VAL A 49 16.40 -0.76 -9.28
N ARG A 50 17.35 0.03 -8.77
CA ARG A 50 18.70 0.09 -9.33
C ARG A 50 19.41 -1.26 -9.23
N ALA A 51 19.30 -1.93 -8.09
CA ALA A 51 19.87 -3.26 -7.87
C ALA A 51 19.26 -4.30 -8.82
N LEU A 52 17.96 -4.26 -9.07
CA LEU A 52 17.25 -5.14 -10.02
C LEU A 52 17.44 -4.78 -11.50
N SER A 53 18.01 -3.61 -11.79
CA SER A 53 18.16 -3.18 -13.19
C SER A 53 19.09 -4.14 -13.96
N PRO A 54 18.88 -4.31 -15.28
CA PRO A 54 19.68 -5.26 -16.09
C PRO A 54 21.19 -5.02 -16.05
N GLY A 55 21.63 -3.80 -15.72
CA GLY A 55 23.04 -3.44 -15.62
C GLY A 55 23.71 -3.83 -14.30
N ILE A 56 22.95 -4.12 -13.24
CA ILE A 56 23.50 -4.53 -11.93
C ILE A 56 23.11 -5.97 -11.60
N ASN A 57 21.81 -6.29 -11.64
CA ASN A 57 21.26 -7.60 -11.32
C ASN A 57 21.71 -8.17 -9.95
N ASP A 58 21.54 -7.36 -8.90
CA ASP A 58 21.81 -7.71 -7.50
C ASP A 58 20.50 -7.90 -6.70
N PRO A 59 19.90 -9.10 -6.72
CA PRO A 59 18.67 -9.37 -5.99
C PRO A 59 18.86 -9.31 -4.46
N GLY A 60 20.07 -9.57 -3.94
CA GLY A 60 20.32 -9.55 -2.50
C GLY A 60 20.13 -8.15 -1.89
N THR A 61 20.66 -7.12 -2.56
CA THR A 61 20.41 -5.72 -2.16
C THR A 61 18.93 -5.34 -2.28
N ALA A 62 18.25 -5.83 -3.32
CA ALA A 62 16.83 -5.56 -3.51
C ALA A 62 15.97 -6.19 -2.40
N VAL A 63 16.21 -7.46 -2.07
CA VAL A 63 15.55 -8.18 -0.96
C VAL A 63 15.68 -7.40 0.34
N PHE A 64 16.90 -6.97 0.69
CA PHE A 64 17.12 -6.16 1.90
C PHE A 64 16.26 -4.89 1.90
N CYS A 65 16.24 -4.16 0.79
CA CYS A 65 15.44 -2.93 0.68
C CYS A 65 13.94 -3.19 0.79
N ILE A 66 13.44 -4.27 0.18
CA ILE A 66 12.02 -4.67 0.18
C ILE A 66 11.55 -5.06 1.59
N GLU A 67 12.37 -5.77 2.35
CA GLU A 67 12.06 -6.10 3.74
C GLU A 67 12.00 -4.85 4.63
N LYS A 68 12.95 -3.93 4.46
CA LYS A 68 12.92 -2.63 5.18
C LYS A 68 11.71 -1.80 4.79
N LEU A 69 11.33 -1.79 3.50
CA LEU A 69 10.10 -1.17 3.03
C LEU A 69 8.88 -1.75 3.75
N GLY A 70 8.79 -3.07 3.88
CA GLY A 70 7.70 -3.73 4.59
C GLY A 70 7.56 -3.29 6.04
N PHE A 71 8.68 -3.25 6.76
CA PHE A 71 8.69 -2.78 8.15
C PHE A 71 8.29 -1.31 8.31
N LEU A 72 8.76 -0.43 7.42
CA LEU A 72 8.39 0.99 7.46
C LEU A 72 6.91 1.19 7.11
N LEU A 73 6.41 0.51 6.08
CA LEU A 73 5.02 0.59 5.66
C LEU A 73 4.07 0.00 6.72
N GLN A 74 4.47 -1.07 7.41
CA GLN A 74 3.72 -1.62 8.54
C GLN A 74 3.47 -0.56 9.62
N LYS A 75 4.52 0.17 10.01
CA LYS A 75 4.44 1.22 11.05
C LYS A 75 3.67 2.45 10.58
N SER A 76 3.73 2.72 9.28
CA SER A 76 3.13 3.91 8.67
C SER A 76 1.64 3.73 8.36
N ALA A 77 1.16 2.49 8.23
CA ALA A 77 -0.22 2.17 7.84
C ALA A 77 -1.29 2.88 8.67
N LYS A 78 -1.09 3.01 9.99
CA LYS A 78 -2.03 3.72 10.89
C LYS A 78 -2.15 5.21 10.63
N ALA A 79 -1.10 5.85 10.12
CA ALA A 79 -1.10 7.28 9.82
C ALA A 79 -1.90 7.63 8.55
N LEU A 80 -2.26 6.61 7.76
CA LEU A 80 -2.89 6.70 6.44
C LEU A 80 -4.41 6.48 6.50
N GLU A 81 -4.95 6.20 7.68
CA GLU A 81 -6.39 6.08 7.90
C GLU A 81 -7.08 7.43 7.66
N ALA A 82 -8.31 7.39 7.13
CA ALA A 82 -9.13 8.58 6.99
C ALA A 82 -9.38 9.21 8.36
N LYS A 83 -9.05 10.49 8.51
CA LYS A 83 -9.28 11.22 9.75
C LYS A 83 -10.67 11.84 9.70
N ILE A 84 -11.53 11.43 10.63
CA ILE A 84 -12.88 11.96 10.79
C ILE A 84 -12.89 12.92 11.97
N TYR A 85 -13.17 14.19 11.70
CA TYR A 85 -13.32 15.22 12.71
C TYR A 85 -14.80 15.46 13.00
N HIS A 86 -15.12 15.60 14.28
CA HIS A 86 -16.47 15.72 14.79
C HIS A 86 -16.70 17.13 15.37
N ASP A 87 -17.94 17.62 15.35
CA ASP A 87 -18.34 18.79 16.15
C ASP A 87 -18.49 18.44 17.64
N GLU A 88 -18.71 19.44 18.48
CA GLU A 88 -18.97 19.29 19.92
C GLU A 88 -20.17 18.37 20.23
N LYS A 89 -21.06 18.15 19.25
CA LYS A 89 -22.22 17.26 19.35
C LYS A 89 -21.94 15.86 18.77
N LYS A 90 -20.66 15.51 18.56
CA LYS A 90 -20.19 14.24 17.98
C LYS A 90 -20.74 13.93 16.59
N ARG A 91 -21.14 14.95 15.82
CA ARG A 91 -21.55 14.77 14.42
C ARG A 91 -20.33 14.94 13.54
N GLU A 92 -20.16 14.05 12.58
CA GLU A 92 -19.09 14.11 11.59
C GLU A 92 -19.16 15.44 10.79
N ARG A 93 -18.03 16.13 10.63
CA ARG A 93 -17.94 17.44 9.96
C ARG A 93 -16.92 17.49 8.85
N LEU A 94 -15.85 16.73 8.99
CA LEU A 94 -14.77 16.71 8.02
C LEU A 94 -14.19 15.30 7.96
N ILE A 95 -14.15 14.74 6.76
CA ILE A 95 -13.44 13.50 6.46
C ILE A 95 -12.24 13.91 5.63
N VAL A 96 -11.05 13.76 6.20
CA VAL A 96 -9.79 13.94 5.45
C VAL A 96 -9.33 12.56 5.03
N GLN A 97 -9.50 12.25 3.74
CA GLN A 97 -9.03 11.02 3.14
C GLN A 97 -7.74 11.28 2.37
N GLY A 98 -6.64 10.69 2.85
CA GLY A 98 -5.36 10.68 2.15
C GLY A 98 -5.34 9.68 0.99
N LEU A 99 -4.14 9.35 0.51
CA LEU A 99 -3.94 8.27 -0.45
C LEU A 99 -4.39 6.93 0.17
N THR A 100 -5.13 6.10 -0.58
CA THR A 100 -5.43 4.72 -0.15
C THR A 100 -4.13 3.93 0.04
N PHE A 101 -4.14 2.99 0.98
CA PHE A 101 -2.97 2.19 1.27
C PHE A 101 -2.57 1.31 0.07
N GLU A 102 -3.53 0.80 -0.69
CA GLU A 102 -3.31 0.09 -1.95
C GLU A 102 -2.54 0.93 -2.97
N LYS A 103 -2.89 2.23 -3.10
CA LYS A 103 -2.15 3.12 -4.02
C LYS A 103 -0.75 3.42 -3.51
N LEU A 104 -0.59 3.50 -2.18
CA LEU A 104 0.74 3.61 -1.58
C LEU A 104 1.60 2.38 -1.94
N LEU A 105 1.06 1.17 -1.76
CA LEU A 105 1.74 -0.06 -2.15
C LEU A 105 2.09 -0.05 -3.64
N PHE A 106 1.14 0.34 -4.49
CA PHE A 106 1.40 0.47 -5.93
C PHE A 106 2.61 1.34 -6.23
N TYR A 107 2.68 2.56 -5.68
CA TYR A 107 3.80 3.47 -5.93
C TYR A 107 5.16 2.95 -5.44
N HIS A 108 5.19 2.08 -4.45
CA HIS A 108 6.43 1.50 -3.93
C HIS A 108 6.87 0.25 -4.70
N PHE A 109 5.91 -0.60 -5.08
CA PHE A 109 6.22 -1.94 -5.57
C PHE A 109 6.10 -2.08 -7.09
N TYR A 110 5.50 -1.15 -7.85
CA TYR A 110 5.28 -1.36 -9.28
C TYR A 110 6.58 -1.54 -10.08
N GLN A 111 7.63 -0.75 -9.81
CA GLN A 111 8.93 -0.89 -10.49
C GLN A 111 9.68 -2.13 -10.02
N ILE A 112 9.61 -2.43 -8.72
CA ILE A 112 10.23 -3.64 -8.14
C ILE A 112 9.59 -4.89 -8.77
N LYS A 113 8.26 -4.90 -8.90
CA LYS A 113 7.53 -5.93 -9.66
C LYS A 113 8.02 -5.99 -11.11
N HIS A 114 8.15 -4.85 -11.79
CA HIS A 114 8.55 -4.84 -13.19
C HIS A 114 9.92 -5.49 -13.43
N TYR A 115 10.91 -5.21 -12.56
CA TYR A 115 12.27 -5.71 -12.75
C TYR A 115 12.58 -7.03 -12.03
N GLY A 116 11.87 -7.35 -10.94
CA GLY A 116 12.27 -8.40 -10.01
C GLY A 116 11.37 -9.62 -9.93
N LEU A 117 10.18 -9.62 -10.56
CA LEU A 117 9.20 -10.69 -10.33
C LEU A 117 9.63 -12.07 -10.85
N GLU A 118 10.60 -12.12 -11.77
CA GLU A 118 11.13 -13.40 -12.24
C GLU A 118 12.06 -14.08 -11.22
N ASP A 119 12.68 -13.29 -10.33
CA ASP A 119 13.54 -13.79 -9.27
C ASP A 119 12.68 -14.22 -8.06
N LEU A 120 12.77 -15.50 -7.70
CA LEU A 120 11.97 -16.07 -6.61
C LEU A 120 12.29 -15.43 -5.25
N SER A 121 13.55 -15.04 -5.00
CA SER A 121 13.95 -14.40 -3.74
C SER A 121 13.35 -13.01 -3.61
N VAL A 122 13.25 -12.28 -4.73
CA VAL A 122 12.61 -10.96 -4.77
C VAL A 122 11.11 -11.08 -4.61
N LEU A 123 10.48 -12.04 -5.29
CA LEU A 123 9.06 -12.34 -5.09
C LEU A 123 8.76 -12.71 -3.64
N ASP A 124 9.58 -13.57 -3.02
CA ASP A 124 9.43 -13.90 -1.61
C ASP A 124 9.55 -12.67 -0.72
N ALA A 125 10.54 -11.81 -0.96
CA ALA A 125 10.70 -10.58 -0.19
C ALA A 125 9.45 -9.68 -0.30
N ILE A 126 8.83 -9.58 -1.49
CA ILE A 126 7.57 -8.84 -1.67
C ILE A 126 6.46 -9.49 -0.83
N LEU A 127 6.26 -10.80 -0.91
CA LEU A 127 5.20 -11.49 -0.15
C LEU A 127 5.45 -11.41 1.37
N SER A 128 6.70 -11.57 1.81
CA SER A 128 7.18 -11.34 3.18
C SER A 128 6.85 -9.94 3.67
N SER A 129 7.06 -8.93 2.82
CA SER A 129 6.75 -7.53 3.08
C SER A 129 5.24 -7.33 3.27
N LEU A 130 4.40 -7.88 2.39
CA LEU A 130 2.94 -7.83 2.53
C LEU A 130 2.43 -8.50 3.81
N ILE A 131 2.98 -9.68 4.16
CA ILE A 131 2.66 -10.37 5.42
C ILE A 131 3.04 -9.48 6.61
N THR A 132 4.24 -8.90 6.58
CA THR A 132 4.74 -8.01 7.63
C THR A 132 3.85 -6.79 7.80
N ILE A 133 3.43 -6.16 6.70
CA ILE A 133 2.53 -5.01 6.71
C ILE A 133 1.17 -5.40 7.31
N SER A 134 0.67 -6.60 7.03
CA SER A 134 -0.62 -7.06 7.54
C SER A 134 -0.61 -7.24 9.08
N LYS A 135 0.52 -7.64 9.65
CA LYS A 135 0.65 -7.89 11.10
C LYS A 135 0.40 -6.63 11.94
N GLY A 136 -0.56 -6.71 12.85
CA GLY A 136 -0.87 -5.65 13.81
C GLY A 136 -1.60 -4.43 13.20
N ASN A 137 -2.02 -4.53 11.94
CA ASN A 137 -2.83 -3.52 11.27
C ASN A 137 -4.32 -3.90 11.23
N ASN A 138 -5.17 -2.91 10.99
CA ASN A 138 -6.62 -3.06 11.03
C ASN A 138 -7.17 -3.83 9.80
N TYR A 139 -8.47 -4.12 9.82
CA TYR A 139 -9.12 -4.88 8.75
C TYR A 139 -9.10 -4.19 7.37
N LEU A 140 -9.13 -2.85 7.33
CA LEU A 140 -9.08 -2.09 6.07
C LEU A 140 -7.73 -2.28 5.39
N ILE A 141 -6.64 -2.08 6.14
CA ILE A 141 -5.27 -2.29 5.64
C ILE A 141 -5.07 -3.75 5.22
N LYS A 142 -5.53 -4.72 6.02
CA LYS A 142 -5.45 -6.15 5.68
C LYS A 142 -6.17 -6.46 4.36
N ASN A 143 -7.35 -5.86 4.12
CA ASN A 143 -8.08 -6.02 2.87
C ASN A 143 -7.35 -5.39 1.68
N GLU A 144 -6.80 -4.19 1.84
CA GLU A 144 -6.04 -3.51 0.78
C GLU A 144 -4.73 -4.25 0.45
N VAL A 145 -4.04 -4.81 1.45
CA VAL A 145 -2.85 -5.66 1.24
C VAL A 145 -3.22 -6.95 0.51
N TRP A 146 -4.34 -7.59 0.85
CA TRP A 146 -4.82 -8.78 0.14
C TRP A 146 -5.15 -8.47 -1.32
N ALA A 147 -5.86 -7.38 -1.59
CA ALA A 147 -6.14 -6.94 -2.95
C ALA A 147 -4.84 -6.69 -3.73
N PHE A 148 -3.86 -6.04 -3.10
CA PHE A 148 -2.56 -5.79 -3.70
C PHE A 148 -1.75 -7.07 -3.99
N CYS A 149 -1.91 -8.13 -3.20
CA CYS A 149 -1.33 -9.44 -3.52
C CYS A 149 -1.81 -9.94 -4.88
N GLY A 150 -3.10 -9.79 -5.21
CA GLY A 150 -3.62 -10.10 -6.54
C GLY A 150 -2.91 -9.33 -7.65
N TYR A 151 -2.61 -8.05 -7.44
CA TYR A 151 -1.80 -7.26 -8.39
C TYR A 151 -0.37 -7.82 -8.56
N ILE A 152 0.28 -8.28 -7.50
CA ILE A 152 1.60 -8.93 -7.59
C ILE A 152 1.51 -10.22 -8.40
N LEU A 153 0.57 -11.11 -8.02
CA LEU A 153 0.39 -12.42 -8.66
C LEU A 153 0.03 -12.31 -10.15
N SER A 154 -0.69 -11.27 -10.56
CA SER A 154 -1.01 -11.01 -11.97
C SER A 154 0.21 -10.81 -12.88
N GLY A 155 1.39 -10.50 -12.32
CA GLY A 155 2.61 -10.42 -13.10
C GLY A 155 3.36 -11.73 -13.27
N ILE A 156 2.98 -12.79 -12.54
CA ILE A 156 3.72 -14.06 -12.51
C ILE A 156 3.27 -14.92 -13.69
N ASN A 157 4.22 -15.38 -14.48
CA ASN A 157 3.98 -16.41 -15.47
C ASN A 157 4.09 -17.80 -14.83
N PHE A 158 3.00 -18.29 -14.25
CA PHE A 158 2.96 -19.60 -13.57
C PHE A 158 3.30 -20.77 -14.49
N SER A 159 3.03 -20.69 -15.79
CA SER A 159 3.37 -21.77 -16.73
C SER A 159 4.87 -21.93 -16.97
N LYS A 160 5.69 -20.94 -16.56
CA LYS A 160 7.15 -20.98 -16.66
C LYS A 160 7.84 -21.34 -15.34
N LYS A 161 7.10 -21.47 -14.24
CA LYS A 161 7.67 -21.78 -12.91
C LYS A 161 7.76 -23.30 -12.69
N LEU A 162 8.78 -23.71 -11.94
CA LEU A 162 8.96 -25.10 -11.56
C LEU A 162 7.93 -25.49 -10.48
N PRO A 163 7.54 -26.78 -10.37
CA PRO A 163 6.53 -27.23 -9.40
C PRO A 163 6.84 -26.83 -7.95
N LEU A 164 8.10 -26.93 -7.52
CA LEU A 164 8.50 -26.53 -6.17
C LEU A 164 8.39 -25.01 -5.93
N GLU A 165 8.64 -24.20 -6.95
CA GLU A 165 8.46 -22.74 -6.85
C GLU A 165 6.98 -22.38 -6.74
N ILE A 166 6.12 -23.08 -7.49
CA ILE A 166 4.66 -22.89 -7.42
C ILE A 166 4.13 -23.23 -6.02
N GLU A 167 4.53 -24.39 -5.47
CA GLU A 167 4.12 -24.77 -4.11
C GLU A 167 4.63 -23.77 -3.07
N TYR A 168 5.89 -23.32 -3.19
CA TYR A 168 6.43 -22.29 -2.32
C TYR A 168 5.60 -20.98 -2.39
N ILE A 169 5.29 -20.48 -3.58
CA ILE A 169 4.46 -19.27 -3.75
C ILE A 169 3.08 -19.47 -3.12
N LYS A 170 2.45 -20.63 -3.32
CA LYS A 170 1.15 -20.96 -2.71
C LYS A 170 1.21 -20.91 -1.19
N GLU A 171 2.24 -21.49 -0.57
CA GLU A 171 2.43 -21.44 0.87
C GLU A 171 2.56 -20.01 1.39
N ARG A 172 3.34 -19.15 0.71
CA ARG A 172 3.48 -17.73 1.07
C ARG A 172 2.16 -16.97 0.95
N VAL A 173 1.41 -17.18 -0.14
CA VAL A 173 0.09 -16.56 -0.34
C VAL A 173 -0.92 -17.07 0.69
N TYR A 174 -0.85 -18.35 1.08
CA TYR A 174 -1.70 -18.92 2.13
C TYR A 174 -1.43 -18.26 3.49
N GLN A 175 -0.16 -18.05 3.84
CA GLN A 175 0.20 -17.32 5.07
C GLN A 175 -0.35 -15.90 5.05
N LEU A 176 -0.28 -15.20 3.91
CA LEU A 176 -0.89 -13.88 3.77
C LEU A 176 -2.41 -13.94 3.89
N ALA A 177 -3.07 -14.94 3.30
CA ALA A 177 -4.51 -15.13 3.41
C ALA A 177 -4.94 -15.35 4.87
N MET A 178 -4.17 -16.11 5.64
CA MET A 178 -4.41 -16.29 7.07
C MET A 178 -4.24 -14.98 7.84
N GLU A 179 -3.14 -14.26 7.63
CA GLU A 179 -2.88 -12.99 8.32
C GLU A 179 -3.92 -11.91 7.98
N THR A 180 -4.44 -11.91 6.74
CA THR A 180 -5.44 -10.93 6.27
C THR A 180 -6.89 -11.37 6.50
N ASN A 181 -7.13 -12.55 7.11
CA ASN A 181 -8.46 -13.16 7.27
C ASN A 181 -9.20 -13.44 5.94
N GLN A 182 -8.45 -13.73 4.87
CA GLN A 182 -8.96 -14.01 3.52
C GLN A 182 -8.82 -15.49 3.12
N ARG A 183 -8.61 -16.40 4.09
CA ARG A 183 -8.46 -17.84 3.88
C ARG A 183 -9.50 -18.43 2.92
N VAL A 184 -10.77 -18.03 3.03
CA VAL A 184 -11.87 -18.56 2.19
C VAL A 184 -11.68 -18.22 0.71
N LYS A 185 -11.00 -17.11 0.40
CA LYS A 185 -10.75 -16.67 -0.98
C LYS A 185 -9.45 -17.22 -1.55
N PHE A 186 -8.63 -17.89 -0.73
CA PHE A 186 -7.31 -18.36 -1.15
C PHE A 186 -7.39 -19.30 -2.35
N ASP A 187 -8.25 -20.32 -2.27
CA ASP A 187 -8.36 -21.34 -3.31
C ASP A 187 -8.85 -20.76 -4.64
N GLU A 188 -9.81 -19.81 -4.57
CA GLU A 188 -10.32 -19.08 -5.74
C GLU A 188 -9.21 -18.27 -6.41
N VAL A 189 -8.46 -17.50 -5.62
CA VAL A 189 -7.37 -16.63 -6.12
C VAL A 189 -6.26 -17.47 -6.75
N ILE A 190 -5.77 -18.50 -6.07
CA ILE A 190 -4.71 -19.37 -6.59
C ILE A 190 -5.16 -20.11 -7.84
N SER A 191 -6.38 -20.66 -7.84
CA SER A 191 -6.92 -21.36 -9.00
C SER A 191 -7.09 -20.44 -10.21
N GLY A 192 -7.45 -19.17 -10.01
CA GLY A 192 -7.52 -18.17 -11.08
C GLY A 192 -6.18 -18.03 -11.81
N PHE A 193 -5.11 -17.84 -11.05
CA PHE A 193 -3.77 -17.63 -11.61
C PHE A 193 -3.13 -18.89 -12.21
N LEU A 194 -3.36 -20.07 -11.62
CA LEU A 194 -2.84 -21.33 -12.17
C LEU A 194 -3.53 -21.77 -13.46
N ASN A 195 -4.81 -21.40 -13.63
CA ASN A 195 -5.60 -21.77 -14.81
C ASN A 195 -5.55 -20.73 -15.94
N GLY A 196 -4.74 -19.67 -15.80
CA GLY A 196 -4.52 -18.66 -16.85
C GLY A 196 -5.73 -17.77 -17.15
N LYS A 197 -6.58 -17.48 -16.16
CA LYS A 197 -7.68 -16.50 -16.26
C LYS A 197 -7.34 -15.18 -15.57
#